data_AF-C3Y272-F1
#
_entry.id   AF-C3Y272-F1
#
_cell.length_a   1.000
_cell.length_b   1.000
_cell.length_c   1.000
_cell.angle_alpha   90.00
_cell.angle_beta   90.00
_cell.angle_gamma   90.00
#
_symmetry.space_group_name_H-M   'P 1'
#
loop_
_entity.id
_entity.type
_entity.pdbx_description
1 polymer ?
#
loop_
_entity_poly.entity_id
_entity_poly.type
_entity_poly.pdbx_seq_one_letter_code
_entity_poly.pdbx_strand_id
1 'polypeptide(L)'
;MEQPDSLEGWIAIKETPFEDPDARTRLKFLVGWNNAENKLAITCHNVAKCKKRSADDDRSWAGMFSFRDIRHAHQQMSLVYPQLDPYLPVMPEEMSTLWGYLNYYMGTYNDDTDVSETVVSDVETYLKVALDVCGKKLVVDTLFMEDSSTDAYFENLNDLKRRGYEDAVSRAADHLKEVLSLRAGSINMLDMLGVYELEDTAVEDLLMATVEHFHYNLQPFLDVREVAYIKRQEVSQNSHPAR
;
A
#
# COMPACT_ATOMS: atom_id res chain seq x y z
N MET A 1 15.94 15.93 -25.16
CA MET A 1 16.87 15.56 -24.06
C MET A 1 15.98 15.12 -22.93
N GLU A 2 15.87 13.81 -22.71
CA GLU A 2 15.16 13.26 -21.55
C GLU A 2 15.95 13.65 -20.30
N GLN A 3 15.27 14.25 -19.33
CA GLN A 3 15.86 14.66 -18.06
C GLN A 3 16.18 13.38 -17.27
N PRO A 4 17.44 13.15 -16.84
CA PRO A 4 17.83 11.89 -16.19
C PRO A 4 17.12 11.64 -14.85
N ASP A 5 16.51 12.68 -14.27
CA ASP A 5 15.73 12.63 -13.02
C ASP A 5 14.21 12.69 -13.27
N SER A 6 13.74 12.37 -14.48
CA SER A 6 12.31 12.35 -14.75
C SER A 6 11.63 11.24 -13.96
N LEU A 7 10.83 11.61 -12.96
CA LEU A 7 9.95 10.71 -12.20
C LEU A 7 8.70 10.29 -13.01
N GLU A 8 8.71 10.49 -14.33
CA GLU A 8 7.61 10.12 -15.21
C GLU A 8 7.46 8.60 -15.29
N GLY A 9 6.30 8.10 -14.86
CA GLY A 9 6.02 6.65 -14.75
C GLY A 9 6.30 6.03 -13.37
N TRP A 10 6.84 6.79 -12.41
CA TRP A 10 7.02 6.30 -11.04
C TRP A 10 5.72 6.40 -10.24
N ILE A 11 5.47 5.40 -9.39
CA ILE A 11 4.29 5.32 -8.52
C ILE A 11 4.77 5.34 -7.07
N ALA A 12 4.23 6.26 -6.27
CA ALA A 12 4.48 6.30 -4.84
C ALA A 12 3.67 5.22 -4.14
N ILE A 13 4.32 4.43 -3.29
CA ILE A 13 3.69 3.42 -2.44
C ILE A 13 3.60 4.00 -1.03
N LYS A 14 2.48 3.79 -0.35
CA LYS A 14 2.32 4.20 1.06
C LYS A 14 3.43 3.60 1.92
N GLU A 15 3.90 4.32 2.93
CA GLU A 15 4.93 3.82 3.86
C GLU A 15 4.48 2.57 4.62
N THR A 16 3.21 2.51 5.02
CA THR A 16 2.62 1.36 5.73
C THR A 16 1.32 0.88 5.05
N PRO A 17 1.42 0.23 3.87
CA PRO A 17 0.26 -0.08 3.03
C PRO A 17 -0.67 -1.14 3.65
N PHE A 18 -0.12 -1.98 4.53
CA PHE A 18 -0.79 -3.12 5.17
C PHE A 18 -1.09 -2.89 6.65
N GLU A 19 -0.74 -1.73 7.23
CA GLU A 19 -1.10 -1.43 8.60
C GLU A 19 -2.61 -1.22 8.71
N ASP A 20 -3.24 -2.04 9.54
CA ASP A 20 -4.63 -1.84 9.92
C ASP A 20 -4.70 -0.83 11.08
N PRO A 21 -5.32 0.35 10.91
CA PRO A 21 -5.48 1.32 12.01
C PRO A 21 -6.35 0.75 13.15
N ASP A 22 -7.14 -0.29 12.87
CA ASP A 22 -7.98 -1.01 13.81
C ASP A 22 -7.32 -2.33 14.26
N ALA A 23 -6.33 -2.24 15.17
CA ALA A 23 -5.68 -3.39 15.83
C ALA A 23 -6.64 -4.31 16.64
N ARG A 24 -7.93 -3.99 16.67
CA ARG A 24 -8.99 -4.75 17.38
C ARG A 24 -9.75 -5.72 16.48
N THR A 25 -9.44 -5.79 15.18
CA THR A 25 -10.14 -6.70 14.27
C THR A 25 -9.69 -8.14 14.50
N ARG A 26 -10.60 -9.00 14.98
CA ARG A 26 -10.35 -10.43 15.15
C ARG A 26 -11.06 -11.18 14.03
N LEU A 27 -10.30 -11.76 13.12
CA LEU A 27 -10.85 -12.66 12.11
C LEU A 27 -11.03 -14.06 12.68
N LYS A 28 -12.08 -14.74 12.23
CA LYS A 28 -12.28 -16.17 12.47
C LYS A 28 -12.28 -16.87 11.12
N PHE A 29 -11.34 -17.79 10.95
CA PHE A 29 -11.29 -18.69 9.79
C PHE A 29 -12.07 -19.97 10.10
N LEU A 30 -12.76 -20.47 9.08
CA LEU A 30 -13.35 -21.79 9.04
C LEU A 30 -12.90 -22.43 7.73
N VAL A 31 -12.23 -23.56 7.83
CA VAL A 31 -11.72 -24.32 6.68
C VAL A 31 -12.49 -25.62 6.62
N GLY A 32 -12.90 -26.02 5.42
CA GLY A 32 -13.50 -27.31 5.14
C GLY A 32 -12.94 -27.89 3.86
N TRP A 33 -12.99 -29.21 3.73
CA TRP A 33 -12.62 -29.87 2.48
C TRP A 33 -13.85 -30.08 1.59
N ASN A 34 -13.77 -29.64 0.34
CA ASN A 34 -14.82 -29.87 -0.66
C ASN A 34 -14.44 -31.05 -1.56
N ASN A 35 -15.08 -32.20 -1.34
CA ASN A 35 -14.89 -33.42 -2.13
C ASN A 35 -15.28 -33.27 -3.61
N ALA A 36 -16.21 -32.38 -3.96
CA ALA A 36 -16.65 -32.25 -5.34
C ALA A 36 -15.63 -31.54 -6.23
N GLU A 37 -14.88 -30.59 -5.66
CA GLU A 37 -13.90 -29.78 -6.38
C GLU A 37 -12.44 -30.12 -6.04
N ASN A 38 -12.22 -31.03 -5.06
CA ASN A 38 -10.91 -31.37 -4.50
C ASN A 38 -10.12 -30.13 -4.05
N LYS A 39 -10.79 -29.24 -3.33
CA LYS A 39 -10.25 -27.95 -2.87
C LYS A 39 -10.67 -27.64 -1.44
N LEU A 40 -9.91 -26.78 -0.78
CA LEU A 40 -10.22 -26.21 0.52
C LEU A 40 -11.24 -25.08 0.37
N ALA A 41 -12.41 -25.23 1.01
CA ALA A 41 -13.35 -24.15 1.21
C ALA A 41 -12.92 -23.34 2.43
N ILE A 42 -12.47 -22.11 2.23
CA ILE A 42 -12.02 -21.22 3.30
C ILE A 42 -13.01 -20.07 3.41
N THR A 43 -13.54 -19.88 4.61
CA THR A 43 -14.38 -18.73 4.96
C THR A 43 -13.76 -17.95 6.11
N CYS A 44 -13.81 -16.63 6.02
CA CYS A 44 -13.23 -15.71 6.98
C CYS A 44 -14.30 -14.71 7.42
N HIS A 45 -14.49 -14.54 8.73
CA HIS A 45 -15.47 -13.60 9.29
C HIS A 45 -14.81 -12.61 10.25
N ASN A 46 -15.14 -11.32 10.12
CA ASN A 46 -14.68 -10.28 11.03
C ASN A 46 -15.60 -10.17 12.27
N VAL A 47 -15.13 -10.68 13.40
CA VAL A 47 -15.93 -10.79 14.64
C VAL A 47 -16.06 -9.42 15.36
N ALA A 48 -15.16 -8.47 15.11
CA ALA A 48 -15.07 -7.22 15.87
C ALA A 48 -16.11 -6.15 15.48
N LYS A 49 -16.67 -6.21 14.26
CA LYS A 49 -17.54 -5.15 13.70
C LYS A 49 -19.05 -5.43 13.83
N CYS A 50 -19.50 -6.17 14.84
CA CYS A 50 -20.94 -6.51 14.96
C CYS A 50 -21.83 -5.40 15.55
N LYS A 51 -21.30 -4.20 15.85
CA LYS A 51 -22.06 -3.13 16.56
C LYS A 51 -22.55 -1.94 15.72
N LYS A 52 -22.18 -1.78 14.45
CA LYS A 52 -22.74 -0.73 13.58
C LYS A 52 -23.01 -1.26 12.17
N ARG A 53 -24.23 -1.01 11.69
CA ARG A 53 -24.66 -1.22 10.29
C ARG A 53 -24.02 -0.13 9.41
N SER A 54 -22.73 -0.26 9.11
CA SER A 54 -22.14 0.38 7.94
C SER A 54 -22.03 -0.67 6.82
N ALA A 55 -22.06 -0.21 5.56
CA ALA A 55 -22.23 -0.99 4.33
C ALA A 55 -21.40 -2.30 4.22
N ASP A 56 -21.86 -3.17 3.32
CA ASP A 56 -21.97 -4.62 3.49
C ASP A 56 -20.71 -5.47 3.21
N ASP A 57 -19.62 -4.93 2.67
CA ASP A 57 -18.56 -5.77 2.06
C ASP A 57 -17.42 -6.26 2.97
N ASP A 58 -17.21 -5.66 4.14
CA ASP A 58 -16.00 -5.93 4.96
C ASP A 58 -16.18 -6.98 6.08
N ARG A 59 -17.28 -7.73 6.03
CA ARG A 59 -17.70 -8.58 7.17
C ARG A 59 -17.33 -10.04 7.01
N SER A 60 -17.37 -10.57 5.79
CA SER A 60 -17.13 -11.99 5.53
C SER A 60 -16.54 -12.20 4.14
N TRP A 61 -15.57 -13.09 4.04
CA TRP A 61 -14.96 -13.53 2.79
C TRP A 61 -15.06 -15.05 2.68
N ALA A 62 -15.19 -15.56 1.46
CA ALA A 62 -15.28 -16.99 1.19
C ALA A 62 -14.63 -17.29 -0.16
N GLY A 63 -13.86 -18.38 -0.23
CA GLY A 63 -13.17 -18.79 -1.45
C GLY A 63 -12.83 -20.28 -1.43
N MET A 64 -12.56 -20.82 -2.61
CA MET A 64 -12.15 -22.20 -2.84
C MET A 64 -10.69 -22.21 -3.29
N PHE A 65 -9.83 -22.90 -2.54
CA PHE A 65 -8.38 -22.84 -2.70
C PHE A 65 -7.79 -24.23 -2.89
N SER A 66 -6.93 -24.36 -3.90
CA SER A 66 -6.01 -25.49 -4.01
C SER A 66 -4.87 -25.35 -2.99
N PHE A 67 -4.17 -26.44 -2.68
CA PHE A 67 -2.94 -26.39 -1.89
C PHE A 67 -1.87 -25.53 -2.54
N ARG A 68 -1.86 -25.39 -3.88
CA ARG A 68 -0.98 -24.44 -4.57
C ARG A 68 -1.34 -23.01 -4.27
N ASP A 69 -2.62 -22.67 -4.28
CA ASP A 69 -3.06 -21.30 -3.99
C ASP A 69 -2.63 -20.89 -2.57
N ILE A 70 -2.73 -21.81 -1.60
CA ILE A 70 -2.23 -21.58 -0.24
C ILE A 70 -0.71 -21.41 -0.19
N ARG A 71 0.06 -22.19 -0.96
CA ARG A 71 1.52 -22.01 -1.07
C ARG A 71 1.88 -20.69 -1.74
N HIS A 72 1.14 -20.27 -2.75
CA HIS A 72 1.35 -18.99 -3.43
C HIS A 72 1.02 -17.81 -2.50
N ALA A 73 -0.11 -17.85 -1.80
CA ALA A 73 -0.47 -16.86 -0.80
C ALA A 73 0.58 -16.79 0.32
N HIS A 74 1.07 -17.95 0.80
CA HIS A 74 2.17 -18.02 1.75
C HIS A 74 3.44 -17.33 1.24
N GLN A 75 3.85 -17.62 0.01
CA GLN A 75 5.04 -16.99 -0.59
C GLN A 75 4.87 -15.46 -0.68
N GLN A 76 3.70 -14.99 -1.13
CA GLN A 76 3.41 -13.55 -1.19
C GLN A 76 3.47 -12.88 0.19
N MET A 77 2.89 -13.52 1.21
CA MET A 77 2.95 -13.02 2.59
C MET A 77 4.36 -13.06 3.16
N SER A 78 5.14 -14.11 2.86
CA SER A 78 6.53 -14.27 3.33
C SER A 78 7.47 -13.22 2.71
N LEU A 79 7.22 -12.76 1.48
CA LEU A 79 7.97 -11.66 0.87
C LEU A 79 7.83 -10.34 1.65
N VAL A 80 6.66 -10.09 2.26
CA VAL A 80 6.43 -8.90 3.10
C VAL A 80 6.87 -9.15 4.54
N TYR A 81 6.60 -10.34 5.07
CA TYR A 81 6.92 -10.74 6.45
C TYR A 81 7.68 -12.08 6.47
N PRO A 82 9.02 -12.06 6.40
CA PRO A 82 9.84 -13.27 6.39
C PRO A 82 9.70 -14.15 7.64
N GLN A 83 9.13 -13.60 8.71
CA GLN A 83 8.86 -14.33 9.95
C GLN A 83 7.81 -15.43 9.77
N LEU A 84 7.01 -15.38 8.69
CA LEU A 84 5.98 -16.38 8.42
C LEU A 84 6.54 -17.68 7.80
N ASP A 85 7.73 -17.63 7.19
CA ASP A 85 8.37 -18.72 6.44
C ASP A 85 8.37 -20.10 7.14
N PRO A 86 8.70 -20.24 8.45
CA PRO A 86 8.76 -21.54 9.10
C PRO A 86 7.38 -22.13 9.45
N TYR A 87 6.28 -21.38 9.28
CA TYR A 87 4.95 -21.78 9.74
C TYR A 87 4.10 -22.48 8.66
N LEU A 88 4.62 -22.67 7.45
CA LEU A 88 3.87 -23.34 6.38
C LEU A 88 3.56 -24.81 6.75
N PRO A 89 2.29 -25.24 6.74
CA PRO A 89 1.94 -26.63 7.03
C PRO A 89 2.36 -27.57 5.90
N VAL A 90 2.68 -28.82 6.26
CA VAL A 90 3.01 -29.87 5.29
C VAL A 90 1.73 -30.31 4.58
N MET A 91 1.43 -29.67 3.45
CA MET A 91 0.29 -30.05 2.62
C MET A 91 0.69 -31.17 1.63
N PRO A 92 -0.22 -32.10 1.33
CA PRO A 92 0.00 -33.12 0.31
C PRO A 92 0.41 -32.49 -1.03
N GLU A 93 1.25 -33.19 -1.79
CA GLU A 93 1.57 -32.78 -3.15
C GLU A 93 0.38 -33.07 -4.05
N GLU A 94 -0.26 -32.02 -4.58
CA GLU A 94 -1.35 -32.18 -5.53
C GLU A 94 -0.86 -32.91 -6.78
N MET A 95 -1.72 -33.74 -7.36
CA MET A 95 -1.48 -34.41 -8.64
C MET A 95 -1.33 -33.39 -9.77
N SER A 96 -0.14 -32.81 -9.92
CA SER A 96 0.19 -31.88 -11.01
C SER A 96 0.77 -32.56 -12.22
N THR A 97 1.31 -33.75 -12.06
CA THR A 97 2.14 -34.40 -13.07
C THR A 97 1.27 -35.29 -13.94
N LEU A 98 1.58 -35.36 -15.23
CA LEU A 98 0.95 -36.30 -16.18
C LEU A 98 0.90 -37.75 -15.64
N TRP A 99 1.88 -38.13 -14.81
CA TRP A 99 1.92 -39.40 -14.08
C TRP A 99 0.80 -39.59 -13.06
N GLY A 100 0.33 -38.51 -12.42
CA GLY A 100 -0.80 -38.56 -11.51
C GLY A 100 -2.09 -38.90 -12.25
N TYR A 101 -2.36 -38.21 -13.36
CA TYR A 101 -3.48 -38.54 -14.24
C TYR A 101 -3.36 -39.96 -14.81
N LEU A 102 -2.16 -40.36 -15.23
CA LEU A 102 -1.93 -41.70 -15.75
C LEU A 102 -2.20 -42.77 -14.67
N ASN A 103 -1.75 -42.57 -13.44
CA ASN A 103 -1.98 -43.50 -12.33
C ASN A 103 -3.46 -43.61 -11.94
N TYR A 104 -4.22 -42.51 -12.04
CA TYR A 104 -5.67 -42.48 -11.87
C TYR A 104 -6.38 -43.30 -12.95
N TYR A 105 -6.05 -43.08 -14.23
CA TYR A 105 -6.61 -43.87 -15.35
C TYR A 105 -6.18 -45.34 -15.32
N MET A 106 -5.01 -45.65 -14.77
CA MET A 106 -4.48 -47.00 -14.64
C MET A 106 -5.01 -47.74 -13.40
N GLY A 107 -5.86 -47.12 -12.58
CA GLY A 107 -6.49 -47.76 -11.40
C GLY A 107 -5.50 -48.17 -10.31
N THR A 108 -4.29 -47.59 -10.32
CA THR A 108 -3.23 -47.85 -9.32
C THR A 108 -3.26 -46.85 -8.17
N TYR A 109 -4.17 -45.89 -8.24
CA TYR A 109 -4.34 -44.87 -7.22
C TYR A 109 -5.38 -45.33 -6.20
N ASN A 110 -5.01 -45.38 -4.94
CA ASN A 110 -5.96 -45.55 -3.85
C ASN A 110 -6.72 -44.23 -3.70
N ASP A 111 -8.01 -44.25 -3.99
CA ASP A 111 -8.97 -43.15 -3.80
C ASP A 111 -9.20 -42.82 -2.30
N ASP A 112 -8.56 -43.58 -1.40
CA ASP A 112 -8.56 -43.41 0.05
C ASP A 112 -7.72 -42.20 0.52
N THR A 113 -7.69 -41.11 -0.23
CA THR A 113 -7.34 -39.82 0.36
C THR A 113 -8.60 -39.25 1.01
N ASP A 114 -8.96 -39.80 2.16
CA ASP A 114 -9.44 -38.95 3.25
C ASP A 114 -8.38 -37.84 3.34
N VAL A 115 -8.64 -36.68 2.71
CA VAL A 115 -7.85 -35.49 2.99
C VAL A 115 -8.05 -35.27 4.47
N SER A 116 -7.05 -35.71 5.21
CA SER A 116 -7.16 -35.94 6.63
C SER A 116 -7.69 -34.67 7.28
N GLU A 117 -8.65 -34.83 8.19
CA GLU A 117 -9.15 -33.76 9.05
C GLU A 117 -7.98 -32.95 9.68
N THR A 118 -6.81 -33.58 9.79
CA THR A 118 -5.54 -32.93 10.17
C THR A 118 -5.13 -31.80 9.23
N VAL A 119 -5.18 -31.98 7.90
CA VAL A 119 -4.76 -30.93 6.94
C VAL A 119 -5.66 -29.70 7.03
N VAL A 120 -6.97 -29.91 7.19
CA VAL A 120 -7.94 -28.83 7.39
C VAL A 120 -7.63 -28.05 8.68
N SER A 121 -7.35 -28.77 9.77
CA SER A 121 -6.99 -28.17 11.06
C SER A 121 -5.64 -27.44 11.02
N ASP A 122 -4.66 -28.00 10.32
CA ASP A 122 -3.32 -27.43 10.15
C ASP A 122 -3.39 -26.12 9.36
N VAL A 123 -4.17 -26.10 8.27
CA VAL A 123 -4.40 -24.88 7.47
C VAL A 123 -5.17 -23.83 8.29
N GLU A 124 -6.19 -24.23 9.06
CA GLU A 124 -6.91 -23.28 9.93
C GLU A 124 -5.98 -22.67 11.00
N THR A 125 -5.08 -23.48 11.57
CA THR A 125 -4.08 -23.01 12.55
C THR A 125 -3.06 -22.10 11.91
N TYR A 126 -2.56 -22.45 10.72
CA TYR A 126 -1.67 -21.61 9.93
C TYR A 126 -2.26 -20.24 9.61
N LEU A 127 -3.52 -20.17 9.17
CA LEU A 127 -4.18 -18.89 8.86
C LEU A 127 -4.34 -17.99 10.10
N LYS A 128 -4.50 -18.57 11.29
CA LYS A 128 -4.50 -17.80 12.55
C LYS A 128 -3.11 -17.22 12.82
N VAL A 129 -2.05 -18.00 12.66
CA VAL A 129 -0.67 -17.51 12.81
C VAL A 129 -0.34 -16.45 11.77
N ALA A 130 -0.73 -16.66 10.51
CA ALA A 130 -0.56 -15.69 9.43
C ALA A 130 -1.27 -14.38 9.74
N LEU A 131 -2.48 -14.42 10.31
CA LEU A 131 -3.19 -13.22 10.75
C LEU A 131 -2.43 -12.46 11.84
N ASP A 132 -1.88 -13.19 12.83
CA ASP A 132 -1.16 -12.59 13.96
C ASP A 132 0.16 -11.93 13.51
N VAL A 133 0.82 -12.47 12.49
CA VAL A 133 2.10 -11.96 11.96
C VAL A 133 1.90 -10.88 10.89
N CYS A 134 1.04 -11.13 9.91
CA CYS A 134 0.90 -10.30 8.70
C CYS A 134 -0.18 -9.21 8.79
N GLY A 135 -1.09 -9.32 9.75
CA GLY A 135 -2.25 -8.44 9.87
C GLY A 135 -3.41 -8.83 8.93
N LYS A 136 -4.59 -8.27 9.20
CA LYS A 136 -5.82 -8.64 8.49
C LYS A 136 -5.76 -8.25 7.02
N LYS A 137 -5.35 -7.02 6.72
CA LYS A 137 -5.39 -6.47 5.36
C LYS A 137 -4.62 -7.34 4.37
N LEU A 138 -3.36 -7.66 4.67
CA LEU A 138 -2.53 -8.48 3.79
C LEU A 138 -3.12 -9.90 3.60
N VAL A 139 -3.58 -10.54 4.66
CA VAL A 139 -4.15 -11.90 4.58
C VAL A 139 -5.45 -11.93 3.76
N VAL A 140 -6.31 -10.93 3.94
CA VAL A 140 -7.57 -10.86 3.17
C VAL A 140 -7.30 -10.53 1.71
N ASP A 141 -6.40 -9.59 1.44
CA ASP A 141 -6.13 -9.14 0.08
C ASP A 141 -5.45 -10.25 -0.75
N THR A 142 -4.49 -10.98 -0.15
CA THR A 142 -3.80 -12.10 -0.82
C THR A 142 -4.70 -13.31 -1.07
N LEU A 143 -5.63 -13.62 -0.15
CA LEU A 143 -6.49 -14.79 -0.29
C LEU A 143 -7.76 -14.52 -1.11
N PHE A 144 -8.41 -13.36 -0.94
CA PHE A 144 -9.76 -13.16 -1.47
C PHE A 144 -9.86 -12.08 -2.54
N MET A 145 -8.83 -11.24 -2.73
CA MET A 145 -8.91 -10.03 -3.56
C MET A 145 -7.82 -9.99 -4.64
N GLU A 146 -7.54 -11.13 -5.27
CA GLU A 146 -6.53 -11.27 -6.33
C GLU A 146 -6.79 -10.33 -7.53
N ASP A 147 -8.06 -9.98 -7.79
CA ASP A 147 -8.48 -9.08 -8.88
C ASP A 147 -8.78 -7.62 -8.44
N SER A 148 -8.55 -7.27 -7.17
CA SER A 148 -8.79 -5.91 -6.70
C SER A 148 -7.73 -4.92 -7.22
N SER A 149 -8.12 -3.67 -7.48
CA SER A 149 -7.14 -2.69 -7.99
C SER A 149 -6.08 -2.37 -6.93
N THR A 150 -4.82 -2.41 -7.33
CA THR A 150 -3.67 -2.09 -6.46
C THR A 150 -3.60 -0.62 -6.05
N ASP A 151 -4.54 0.21 -6.55
CA ASP A 151 -4.64 1.64 -6.27
C ASP A 151 -4.73 1.94 -4.77
N ALA A 152 -5.30 1.01 -3.98
CA ALA A 152 -5.39 1.14 -2.54
C ALA A 152 -4.01 1.23 -1.83
N TYR A 153 -2.95 0.72 -2.48
CA TYR A 153 -1.57 0.77 -1.98
C TYR A 153 -0.80 2.00 -2.44
N PHE A 154 -1.28 2.66 -3.49
CA PHE A 154 -0.62 3.83 -4.03
C PHE A 154 -0.95 5.08 -3.22
N GLU A 155 0.06 5.92 -3.08
CA GLU A 155 -0.09 7.24 -2.54
C GLU A 155 -0.33 8.23 -3.69
N ASN A 156 -1.21 9.20 -3.48
CA ASN A 156 -1.37 10.28 -4.42
C ASN A 156 -0.09 11.12 -4.49
N LEU A 157 0.55 11.15 -5.66
CA LEU A 157 1.79 11.88 -5.89
C LEU A 157 1.66 13.37 -5.54
N ASN A 158 0.47 13.96 -5.71
CA ASN A 158 0.24 15.35 -5.33
C ASN A 158 0.20 15.57 -3.82
N ASP A 159 -0.33 14.60 -3.07
CA ASP A 159 -0.31 14.64 -1.61
C ASP A 159 1.12 14.42 -1.08
N LEU A 160 1.89 13.53 -1.70
CA LEU A 160 3.31 13.33 -1.39
C LEU A 160 4.13 14.60 -1.63
N LYS A 161 4.00 15.21 -2.82
CA LYS A 161 4.67 16.47 -3.17
C LYS A 161 4.29 17.59 -2.22
N ARG A 162 3.00 17.75 -1.90
CA ARG A 162 2.53 18.75 -0.94
C ARG A 162 3.21 18.56 0.42
N ARG A 163 3.21 17.34 0.96
CA ARG A 163 3.90 17.03 2.22
C ARG A 163 5.39 17.34 2.16
N GLY A 164 6.07 16.99 1.07
CA GLY A 164 7.49 17.32 0.87
C GLY A 164 7.77 18.83 0.95
N TYR A 165 6.93 19.66 0.35
CA TYR A 165 7.05 21.12 0.47
C TYR A 165 6.71 21.65 1.88
N GLU A 166 5.66 21.12 2.50
CA GLU A 166 5.28 21.45 3.88
C GLU A 166 6.42 21.10 4.86
N ASP A 167 7.04 19.93 4.70
CA ASP A 167 8.16 19.47 5.50
C ASP A 167 9.44 20.29 5.24
N ALA A 168 9.67 20.74 4.00
CA ALA A 168 10.78 21.65 3.70
C ALA A 168 10.60 23.00 4.41
N VAL A 169 9.39 23.58 4.39
CA VAL A 169 9.06 24.81 5.12
C VAL A 169 9.19 24.60 6.63
N SER A 170 8.69 23.47 7.15
CA SER A 170 8.79 23.13 8.57
C SER A 170 10.25 23.03 9.03
N ARG A 171 11.09 22.32 8.27
CA ARG A 171 12.53 22.19 8.56
C ARG A 171 13.26 23.53 8.52
N ALA A 172 13.01 24.36 7.51
CA ALA A 172 13.62 25.69 7.41
C ALA A 172 13.17 26.62 8.55
N ALA A 173 11.89 26.53 8.96
CA ALA A 173 11.37 27.29 10.08
C ALA A 173 11.99 26.86 11.42
N ASP A 174 12.20 25.56 11.62
CA ASP A 174 12.86 25.05 12.82
C ASP A 174 14.35 25.41 12.86
N HIS A 175 15.04 25.39 11.72
CA HIS A 175 16.42 25.90 11.60
C HIS A 175 16.52 27.38 12.00
N LEU A 176 15.60 28.23 11.51
CA LEU A 176 15.55 29.64 11.92
C LEU A 176 15.32 29.80 13.42
N LYS A 177 14.43 28.99 14.03
CA LYS A 177 14.22 29.02 15.49
C LYS A 177 15.49 28.64 16.25
N GLU A 178 16.25 27.66 15.77
CA GLU A 178 17.54 27.29 16.35
C GLU A 178 18.53 28.45 16.29
N VAL A 179 18.68 29.11 15.14
CA VAL A 179 19.56 30.29 14.99
C VAL A 179 19.13 31.44 15.90
N LEU A 180 17.83 31.71 16.02
CA LEU A 180 17.31 32.72 16.95
C LEU A 180 17.59 32.37 18.41
N SER A 181 17.60 31.08 18.76
CA SER A 181 17.98 30.64 20.11
C SER A 181 19.48 30.89 20.37
N LEU A 182 20.35 30.69 19.37
CA LEU A 182 21.78 31.00 19.46
C LEU A 182 22.02 32.50 19.61
N ARG A 183 21.23 33.32 18.92
CA ARG A 183 21.26 34.79 19.08
C ARG A 183 20.92 35.21 20.51
N ALA A 184 19.90 34.61 21.11
CA ALA A 184 19.52 34.89 22.49
C ALA A 184 20.61 34.49 23.50
N GLY A 185 21.40 33.46 23.19
CA GLY A 185 22.52 32.99 24.02
C GLY A 185 23.86 33.70 23.79
N SER A 186 23.99 34.54 22.75
CA SER A 186 25.25 35.16 22.37
C SER A 186 25.54 36.44 23.17
N ILE A 187 26.68 36.49 23.84
CA ILE A 187 27.10 37.62 24.70
C ILE A 187 28.21 38.45 24.02
N ASN A 188 29.00 37.82 23.16
CA ASN A 188 30.13 38.43 22.48
C ASN A 188 29.72 39.03 21.12
N MET A 189 30.27 40.20 20.80
CA MET A 189 30.00 40.93 19.56
C MET A 189 30.54 40.22 18.32
N LEU A 190 31.65 39.47 18.46
CA LEU A 190 32.22 38.70 17.36
C LEU A 190 31.40 37.44 17.05
N ASP A 191 30.87 36.79 18.09
CA ASP A 191 29.97 35.64 17.94
C ASP A 191 28.63 36.08 17.32
N MET A 192 28.13 37.26 17.70
CA MET A 192 26.93 37.88 17.10
C MET A 192 27.07 38.13 15.59
N LEU A 193 28.27 38.47 15.10
CA LEU A 193 28.48 38.67 13.66
C LEU A 193 28.25 37.36 12.89
N GLY A 194 28.79 36.24 13.40
CA GLY A 194 28.55 34.93 12.79
C GLY A 194 27.10 34.48 12.89
N VAL A 195 26.41 34.81 13.99
CA VAL A 195 24.97 34.52 14.13
C VAL A 195 24.13 35.30 13.11
N TYR A 196 24.49 36.54 12.78
CA TYR A 196 23.76 37.30 11.75
C TYR A 196 23.93 36.71 10.35
N GLU A 197 25.12 36.22 9.99
CA GLU A 197 25.32 35.53 8.71
C GLU A 197 24.46 34.25 8.62
N LEU A 198 24.35 33.51 9.73
CA LEU A 198 23.48 32.34 9.83
C LEU A 198 22.00 32.71 9.81
N GLU A 199 21.61 33.84 10.43
CA GLU A 199 20.23 34.34 10.43
C GLU A 199 19.80 34.71 9.00
N ASP A 200 20.65 35.42 8.26
CA ASP A 200 20.39 35.79 6.86
C ASP A 200 20.20 34.53 5.99
N THR A 201 21.07 33.54 6.15
CA THR A 201 20.98 32.25 5.41
C THR A 201 19.69 31.51 5.78
N ALA A 202 19.36 31.40 7.07
CA ALA A 202 18.18 30.69 7.52
C ALA A 202 16.87 31.37 7.07
N VAL A 203 16.86 32.71 6.99
CA VAL A 203 15.71 33.46 6.45
C VAL A 203 15.59 33.26 4.94
N GLU A 204 16.69 33.26 4.20
CA GLU A 204 16.69 32.99 2.76
C GLU A 204 16.17 31.58 2.46
N ASP A 205 16.63 30.57 3.19
CA ASP A 205 16.17 29.19 3.06
C ASP A 205 14.67 29.06 3.32
N LEU A 206 14.17 29.69 4.38
CA LEU A 206 12.74 29.69 4.70
C LEU A 206 11.92 30.39 3.62
N LEU A 207 12.40 31.53 3.11
CA LEU A 207 11.76 32.25 2.02
C LEU A 207 11.67 31.38 0.78
N MET A 208 12.77 30.75 0.38
CA MET A 208 12.83 29.89 -0.80
C MET A 208 11.87 28.69 -0.68
N ALA A 209 11.92 27.95 0.44
CA ALA A 209 11.01 26.83 0.68
C ALA A 209 9.53 27.26 0.64
N THR A 210 9.24 28.45 1.19
CA THR A 210 7.88 29.01 1.20
C THR A 210 7.42 29.41 -0.20
N VAL A 211 8.30 30.04 -1.00
CA VAL A 211 8.03 30.42 -2.39
C VAL A 211 7.77 29.19 -3.25
N GLU A 212 8.57 28.14 -3.09
CA GLU A 212 8.37 26.87 -3.80
C GLU A 212 7.01 26.23 -3.45
N HIS A 213 6.66 26.18 -2.17
CA HIS A 213 5.36 25.68 -1.72
C HIS A 213 4.20 26.50 -2.29
N PHE A 214 4.30 27.84 -2.31
CA PHE A 214 3.27 28.69 -2.92
C PHE A 214 3.19 28.51 -4.43
N HIS A 215 4.34 28.40 -5.11
CA HIS A 215 4.38 28.16 -6.54
C HIS A 215 3.68 26.85 -6.90
N TYR A 216 3.95 25.78 -6.16
CA TYR A 216 3.27 24.49 -6.30
C TYR A 216 1.75 24.61 -6.17
N ASN A 217 1.27 25.33 -5.16
CA ASN A 217 -0.18 25.52 -4.95
C ASN A 217 -0.85 26.40 -6.02
N LEU A 218 -0.10 27.36 -6.60
CA LEU A 218 -0.62 28.26 -7.61
C LEU A 218 -0.62 27.66 -9.02
N GLN A 219 0.31 26.75 -9.31
CA GLN A 219 0.53 26.21 -10.66
C GLN A 219 -0.77 25.70 -11.34
N PRO A 220 -1.65 24.91 -10.69
CA PRO A 220 -2.87 24.42 -11.34
C PRO A 220 -3.81 25.54 -11.81
N PHE A 221 -3.87 26.66 -11.07
CA PHE A 221 -4.69 27.81 -11.47
C PHE A 221 -4.08 28.56 -12.65
N LEU A 222 -2.76 28.63 -12.71
CA LEU A 222 -2.04 29.23 -13.84
C LEU A 222 -2.27 28.42 -15.11
N ASP A 223 -2.21 27.10 -15.01
CA ASP A 223 -2.42 26.17 -16.14
C ASP A 223 -3.86 26.28 -16.67
N VAL A 224 -4.87 26.26 -15.79
CA VAL A 224 -6.27 26.41 -16.20
C VAL A 224 -6.52 27.77 -16.86
N ARG A 225 -5.90 28.84 -16.33
CA ARG A 225 -5.99 30.17 -16.91
C ARG A 225 -5.38 30.21 -18.32
N GLU A 226 -4.25 29.55 -18.54
CA GLU A 226 -3.61 29.47 -19.86
C GLU A 226 -4.50 28.72 -20.86
N VAL A 227 -5.03 27.56 -20.48
CA VAL A 227 -5.96 26.78 -21.32
C VAL A 227 -7.21 27.59 -21.67
N ALA A 228 -7.78 28.30 -20.71
CA ALA A 228 -8.94 29.16 -20.95
C ALA A 228 -8.61 30.31 -21.91
N TYR A 229 -7.42 30.91 -21.82
CA TYR A 229 -6.98 31.97 -22.70
C TYR A 229 -6.78 31.47 -24.14
N ILE A 230 -6.13 30.31 -24.31
CA ILE A 230 -5.98 29.63 -25.59
C ILE A 230 -7.36 29.37 -26.20
N LYS A 231 -8.30 28.83 -25.42
CA LYS A 231 -9.64 28.53 -25.94
C LYS A 231 -10.39 29.76 -26.39
N ARG A 232 -10.25 30.87 -25.66
CA ARG A 232 -10.85 32.16 -26.04
C ARG A 232 -10.27 32.67 -27.36
N GLN A 233 -8.96 32.52 -27.57
CA GLN A 233 -8.31 32.91 -28.82
C GLN A 233 -8.80 32.07 -30.01
N GLU A 234 -8.91 30.75 -29.85
CA GLU A 234 -9.45 29.85 -30.89
C GLU A 234 -10.87 30.24 -31.31
N VAL A 235 -11.75 30.54 -30.34
CA VAL A 235 -13.12 30.96 -30.64
C VAL A 235 -13.13 32.29 -31.40
N SER A 236 -12.29 33.25 -31.00
CA SER A 236 -12.15 34.53 -31.69
C SER A 236 -11.67 34.35 -33.13
N GLN A 237 -10.69 33.47 -33.37
CA GLN A 237 -10.16 33.18 -34.70
C GLN A 237 -11.18 32.45 -35.58
N ASN A 238 -11.87 31.44 -35.04
CA ASN A 238 -12.91 30.69 -35.78
C ASN A 238 -14.17 31.52 -36.08
N SER A 239 -14.44 32.56 -35.28
CA SER A 239 -15.53 33.51 -35.54
C SER A 239 -15.23 34.52 -36.66
N HIS A 240 -14.00 34.54 -37.17
CA HIS A 240 -13.57 35.33 -38.32
C HIS A 240 -13.09 34.42 -39.45
N PRO A 241 -13.99 33.64 -40.11
CA PRO A 241 -13.60 32.89 -41.29
C PRO A 241 -13.15 33.87 -42.38
N ALA A 242 -11.97 33.63 -42.94
CA ALA A 242 -11.37 34.41 -44.01
C ALA A 242 -12.40 34.70 -45.12
N ARG A 243 -12.58 35.99 -45.41
CA ARG A 243 -13.39 36.50 -46.51
C ARG A 243 -12.61 36.40 -47.82
#